data_AF-A0A6B3GM95-F1
#
_entry.id   AF-A0A6B3GM95-F1
#
_cell.length_a   1.000
_cell.length_b   1.000
_cell.length_c   1.000
_cell.angle_alpha   90.00
_cell.angle_beta   90.00
_cell.angle_gamma   90.00
#
_symmetry.space_group_name_H-M   'P 1'
#
loop_
_entity.id
_entity.type
_entity.pdbx_description
1 polymer ?
#
loop_
_entity_poly.entity_id
_entity_poly.type
_entity_poly.pdbx_seq_one_letter_code
_entity_poly.pdbx_strand_id
1 'polypeptide(L)'
;LVQELPAIEGLARVDVVCLDKTGTLTEGGMDVTEVRPLNGSDEAYVEEVLRTFGASDPRPNASLQAIIDAYPRREEAAWTVTDAMPFSSARKYSGAAFAEADGTASAWLLGA
;
A
#
# COMPACT_ATOMS: atom_id res chain seq x y z
N LEU A 1 22.61 -19.87 1.59
CA LEU A 1 24.05 -20.11 1.83
C LEU A 1 24.23 -20.36 3.33
N VAL A 2 24.76 -21.51 3.75
CA VAL A 2 25.11 -21.74 5.16
C VAL A 2 26.47 -21.11 5.41
N GLN A 3 26.53 -20.18 6.36
CA GLN A 3 27.72 -19.35 6.58
C GLN A 3 28.71 -20.01 7.55
N GLU A 4 28.26 -20.89 8.46
CA GLU A 4 29.14 -21.60 9.39
C GLU A 4 28.76 -23.08 9.57
N LEU A 5 29.78 -23.95 9.67
CA LEU A 5 29.61 -25.40 9.81
C LEU A 5 28.80 -25.84 11.04
N PRO A 6 28.93 -25.21 12.24
CA PRO A 6 28.09 -25.55 13.40
C PRO A 6 26.59 -25.31 13.20
N ALA A 7 26.19 -24.44 12.25
CA ALA A 7 24.79 -24.20 11.95
C ALA A 7 24.11 -25.43 11.30
N ILE A 8 24.87 -26.32 10.67
CA ILE A 8 24.35 -27.55 10.05
C ILE A 8 23.92 -28.54 11.13
N GLU A 9 24.74 -28.74 12.16
CA GLU A 9 24.41 -29.62 13.29
C GLU A 9 23.25 -29.08 14.12
N GLY A 10 23.18 -27.75 14.29
CA GLY A 10 22.04 -27.09 14.94
C GLY A 10 20.74 -27.28 14.15
N LEU A 11 20.77 -27.08 12.83
CA LEU A 11 19.60 -27.26 11.96
C LEU A 11 19.14 -28.74 11.89
N ALA A 12 20.05 -29.70 12.03
CA ALA A 12 19.71 -31.13 12.06
C ALA A 12 18.93 -31.55 13.33
N ARG A 13 18.85 -30.69 14.35
CA ARG A 13 18.22 -30.98 15.65
C ARG A 13 16.98 -30.13 15.94
N VAL A 14 16.54 -29.29 15.02
CA VAL A 14 15.33 -28.49 15.25
C VAL A 14 14.07 -29.29 14.91
N ASP A 15 13.12 -29.32 15.83
CA ASP A 15 11.79 -29.89 15.60
C ASP A 15 10.77 -28.84 15.12
N VAL A 16 11.11 -27.55 15.27
CA VAL A 16 10.25 -26.41 14.91
C VAL A 16 11.07 -25.35 14.20
N VAL A 17 10.55 -24.84 13.08
CA VAL A 17 11.09 -23.70 12.35
C VAL A 17 10.06 -22.58 12.35
N CYS A 18 10.41 -21.44 12.95
CA CYS A 18 9.60 -20.23 12.87
C CYS A 18 9.98 -19.48 11.60
N LEU A 19 9.08 -19.44 10.63
CA LEU A 19 9.25 -18.65 9.41
C LEU A 19 8.45 -17.36 9.57
N ASP A 20 9.07 -16.23 9.25
CA ASP A 20 8.29 -15.03 8.98
C ASP A 20 7.51 -15.22 7.69
N LYS A 21 6.33 -14.61 7.54
CA LYS A 21 5.54 -14.79 6.31
C LYS A 21 6.12 -13.96 5.16
N THR A 22 6.32 -12.67 5.42
CA THR A 22 6.58 -11.66 4.39
C THR A 22 8.01 -11.81 3.89
N GLY A 23 8.20 -12.04 2.59
CA GLY A 23 9.53 -12.21 1.99
C GLY A 23 10.19 -13.57 2.27
N THR A 24 9.52 -14.50 2.96
CA THR A 24 9.98 -15.89 3.12
C THR A 24 8.96 -16.87 2.52
N LEU A 25 7.69 -16.78 2.91
CA LEU A 25 6.62 -17.61 2.37
C LEU A 25 5.88 -16.93 1.22
N THR A 26 5.78 -15.60 1.26
CA THR A 26 5.17 -14.81 0.19
C THR A 26 6.23 -14.02 -0.56
N GLU A 27 5.96 -13.75 -1.84
CA GLU A 27 6.75 -12.81 -2.62
C GLU A 27 6.76 -11.43 -1.96
N GLY A 28 7.80 -10.63 -2.23
CA GLY A 28 8.04 -9.33 -1.60
C GLY A 28 7.12 -8.20 -2.10
N GLY A 29 5.97 -8.53 -2.70
CA GLY A 29 5.01 -7.60 -3.28
C GLY A 29 3.60 -7.86 -2.78
N MET A 30 2.69 -6.94 -3.07
CA MET A 30 1.26 -7.09 -2.82
C MET A 30 0.50 -6.65 -4.06
N ASP A 31 -0.63 -7.30 -4.30
CA ASP A 31 -1.55 -6.97 -5.37
C ASP A 31 -2.90 -6.59 -4.77
N VAL A 32 -3.57 -5.59 -5.36
CA VAL A 32 -4.97 -5.31 -5.05
C VAL A 32 -5.85 -6.27 -5.83
N THR A 33 -6.52 -7.19 -5.14
CA THR A 33 -7.44 -8.14 -5.77
C THR A 33 -8.81 -7.52 -6.05
N GLU A 34 -9.31 -6.70 -5.13
CA GLU A 34 -10.64 -6.09 -5.25
C GLU A 34 -10.76 -4.82 -4.38
N VAL A 35 -11.63 -3.90 -4.82
CA VAL A 35 -12.13 -2.79 -4.01
C VAL A 35 -13.61 -3.02 -3.79
N ARG A 36 -14.05 -2.96 -2.53
CA ARG A 36 -15.46 -3.11 -2.16
C ARG A 36 -15.96 -1.81 -1.56
N PRO A 37 -16.64 -0.95 -2.34
CA PRO A 37 -17.25 0.26 -1.82
C PRO A 37 -18.29 -0.08 -0.73
N LEU A 38 -18.28 0.69 0.35
CA LEU A 38 -19.24 0.53 1.45
C LEU A 38 -20.41 1.50 1.24
N ASN A 39 -21.59 1.14 1.77
CA ASN A 39 -22.77 2.02 1.81
C ASN A 39 -23.23 2.60 0.46
N GLY A 40 -22.97 1.90 -0.65
CA GLY A 40 -23.35 2.36 -1.98
C GLY A 40 -22.52 3.54 -2.49
N SER A 41 -21.33 3.78 -1.92
CA SER A 41 -20.36 4.70 -2.49
C SER A 41 -20.09 4.34 -3.96
N ASP A 42 -19.98 5.36 -4.80
CA ASP A 42 -19.66 5.18 -6.21
C ASP A 42 -18.25 4.58 -6.36
N GLU A 43 -18.18 3.41 -6.98
CA GLU A 43 -16.95 2.69 -7.22
C GLU A 43 -15.97 3.52 -8.06
N ALA A 44 -16.46 4.20 -9.10
CA ALA A 44 -15.62 5.00 -9.98
C ALA A 44 -14.95 6.17 -9.25
N TYR A 45 -15.69 6.79 -8.32
CA TYR A 45 -15.17 7.85 -7.47
C TYR A 45 -14.09 7.33 -6.50
N VAL A 46 -14.32 6.17 -5.87
CA VAL A 46 -13.32 5.52 -5.00
C VAL A 46 -12.05 5.15 -5.78
N GLU A 47 -12.18 4.64 -7.00
CA GLU A 47 -11.03 4.35 -7.84
C GLU A 47 -10.23 5.62 -8.20
N GLU A 48 -10.90 6.75 -8.43
CA GLU A 48 -10.22 8.03 -8.69
C GLU A 48 -9.51 8.58 -7.45
N VAL A 49 -10.12 8.41 -6.27
CA VAL A 49 -9.47 8.65 -4.98
C VAL A 49 -8.19 7.82 -4.86
N LEU A 50 -8.25 6.51 -5.08
CA LEU A 50 -7.10 5.61 -4.97
C LEU A 50 -5.98 5.96 -5.97
N ARG A 51 -6.35 6.25 -7.22
CA ARG A 51 -5.45 6.70 -8.28
C ARG A 51 -4.73 7.99 -7.89
N THR A 52 -5.45 8.96 -7.35
CA THR A 52 -4.88 10.25 -6.91
C THR A 52 -4.01 10.08 -5.68
N PHE A 53 -4.42 9.22 -4.75
CA PHE A 53 -3.66 8.89 -3.53
C PHE A 53 -2.29 8.28 -3.87
N GLY A 54 -2.17 7.53 -4.97
CA GLY A 54 -0.89 6.99 -5.45
C GLY A 54 0.21 8.06 -5.65
N ALA A 55 -0.16 9.32 -5.86
CA ALA A 55 0.78 10.43 -6.00
C ALA A 55 1.10 11.15 -4.67
N SER A 56 0.56 10.71 -3.53
CA SER A 56 0.68 11.43 -2.26
C SER A 56 2.02 11.23 -1.55
N ASP A 57 2.75 10.15 -1.85
CA ASP A 57 4.01 9.82 -1.17
C ASP A 57 5.10 9.52 -2.21
N PRO A 58 6.23 10.25 -2.22
CA PRO A 58 7.36 9.97 -3.13
C PRO A 58 8.10 8.67 -2.80
N ARG A 59 7.80 8.02 -1.67
CA ARG A 59 8.40 6.75 -1.22
C ARG A 59 7.29 5.79 -0.75
N PRO A 60 6.47 5.27 -1.68
CA PRO A 60 5.34 4.43 -1.32
C PRO A 60 5.80 3.18 -0.56
N ASN A 61 5.06 2.81 0.49
CA ASN A 61 5.21 1.50 1.11
C ASN A 61 4.58 0.42 0.20
N ALA A 62 4.75 -0.85 0.55
CA ALA A 62 4.24 -1.96 -0.26
C ALA A 62 2.73 -1.88 -0.54
N SER A 63 1.92 -1.37 0.40
CA SER A 63 0.47 -1.22 0.21
C SER A 63 0.13 -0.12 -0.79
N LEU A 64 0.77 1.05 -0.64
CA LEU A 64 0.54 2.15 -1.57
C LEU A 64 1.08 1.80 -2.97
N GLN A 65 2.19 1.07 -3.06
CA GLN A 65 2.70 0.57 -4.33
C GLN A 65 1.70 -0.36 -5.02
N ALA A 66 1.10 -1.31 -4.30
CA ALA A 66 0.05 -2.18 -4.84
C ALA A 66 -1.14 -1.39 -5.39
N ILE A 67 -1.52 -0.29 -4.72
CA ILE A 67 -2.59 0.61 -5.17
C ILE A 67 -2.17 1.37 -6.43
N ILE A 68 -0.94 1.88 -6.51
CA ILE A 68 -0.39 2.55 -7.69
C ILE A 68 -0.42 1.61 -8.90
N ASP A 69 -0.03 0.36 -8.70
CA ASP A 69 0.03 -0.65 -9.77
C ASP A 69 -1.37 -1.03 -10.26
N ALA A 70 -2.35 -1.14 -9.36
CA ALA A 70 -3.75 -1.44 -9.70
C ALA A 70 -4.50 -0.24 -10.30
N TYR A 71 -4.18 0.98 -9.86
CA TYR A 71 -4.84 2.23 -10.26
C TYR A 71 -3.84 3.27 -10.75
N PRO A 72 -3.20 3.05 -11.92
CA PRO A 72 -2.19 3.96 -12.43
C PRO A 72 -2.78 5.33 -12.75
N ARG A 73 -1.95 6.37 -12.55
CA ARG A 73 -2.31 7.75 -12.87
C ARG A 73 -2.58 7.89 -14.37
N ARG A 74 -3.65 8.60 -14.71
CA ARG A 74 -3.98 8.96 -16.10
C ARG A 74 -3.23 10.23 -16.51
N GLU A 75 -2.80 10.32 -17.76
CA GLU A 75 -2.13 11.51 -18.29
C GLU A 75 -3.01 12.77 -18.21
N GLU A 76 -4.33 12.59 -18.33
CA GLU A 76 -5.35 13.64 -18.22
C GLU A 76 -5.92 13.78 -16.79
N ALA A 77 -5.22 13.27 -15.76
CA ALA A 77 -5.73 13.31 -14.40
C ALA A 77 -6.00 14.76 -13.93
N ALA A 78 -7.29 15.08 -13.82
CA ALA A 78 -7.76 16.40 -13.42
C ALA A 78 -7.61 16.66 -11.92
N TRP A 79 -7.46 15.60 -11.11
CA TRP A 79 -7.28 15.72 -9.67
C TRP A 79 -5.81 15.89 -9.31
N THR A 80 -5.55 16.69 -8.29
CA THR A 80 -4.19 16.97 -7.81
C THR A 80 -4.09 16.81 -6.31
N VAL A 81 -2.98 16.25 -5.84
CA VAL A 81 -2.64 16.22 -4.41
C VAL A 81 -2.19 17.61 -3.99
N THR A 82 -2.87 18.17 -2.99
CA THR A 82 -2.60 19.50 -2.44
C THR A 82 -1.86 19.46 -1.10
N ASP A 83 -2.06 18.39 -0.33
CA ASP A 83 -1.33 18.12 0.91
C ASP A 83 -1.21 16.61 1.14
N ALA A 84 -0.19 16.18 1.88
CA ALA A 84 0.05 14.78 2.16
C ALA A 84 0.64 14.57 3.55
N MET A 85 0.16 13.52 4.21
CA MET A 85 0.66 13.05 5.49
C MET A 85 1.19 11.61 5.34
N PRO A 86 2.52 11.41 5.44
CA PRO A 86 3.12 10.10 5.31
C PRO A 86 2.62 9.09 6.34
N PHE A 87 2.66 7.81 5.97
CA PHE A 87 2.33 6.72 6.86
C PHE A 87 3.23 6.73 8.10
N SER A 88 2.64 6.47 9.26
CA SER A 88 3.37 6.27 10.51
C SER A 88 2.82 5.05 11.23
N SER A 89 3.70 4.14 11.66
CA SER A 89 3.30 2.96 12.44
C SER A 89 2.61 3.30 13.76
N ALA A 90 2.84 4.50 14.32
CA ALA A 90 2.15 4.97 15.53
C ALA A 90 0.68 5.30 15.26
N ARG A 91 0.38 5.86 14.08
CA ARG A 91 -0.98 6.23 13.65
C ARG A 91 -1.70 5.12 12.90
N LYS A 92 -0.94 4.30 12.17
CA LYS A 92 -1.41 3.22 11.28
C LYS A 92 -2.19 3.68 10.04
N TYR A 93 -2.08 4.95 9.68
CA TYR A 93 -2.63 5.50 8.44
C TYR A 93 -1.74 6.61 7.86
N SER A 94 -1.88 6.83 6.55
CA SER A 94 -1.46 8.03 5.82
C SER A 94 -2.70 8.86 5.45
N GLY A 95 -2.48 10.08 4.97
CA GLY A 95 -3.56 10.94 4.48
C GLY A 95 -3.14 11.80 3.30
N ALA A 96 -4.12 12.24 2.52
CA ALA A 96 -3.90 13.14 1.39
C ALA A 96 -5.12 14.06 1.21
N ALA A 97 -4.85 15.30 0.81
CA ALA A 97 -5.88 16.25 0.40
C ALA A 97 -5.81 16.44 -1.12
N PHE A 98 -6.97 16.56 -1.77
CA PHE A 98 -7.11 16.67 -3.20
C PHE A 98 -7.83 17.95 -3.60
N ALA A 99 -7.44 18.52 -4.73
CA ALA A 99 -8.29 19.39 -5.53
C ALA A 99 -8.84 18.55 -6.69
N GLU A 100 -10.15 18.37 -6.71
CA GLU A 100 -10.88 17.61 -7.72
C GLU A 100 -11.10 18.43 -9.00
N ALA A 101 -11.57 17.77 -10.06
CA ALA A 101 -11.71 18.36 -11.40
C ALA A 101 -12.64 19.59 -11.45
N ASP A 102 -13.67 19.62 -10.58
CA ASP A 102 -14.65 20.69 -10.48
C ASP A 102 -14.24 21.79 -9.47
N GLY A 103 -13.05 21.68 -8.89
CA GLY A 103 -12.54 22.58 -7.85
C GLY A 103 -12.94 22.20 -6.42
N THR A 104 -13.66 21.10 -6.23
CA THR A 104 -13.98 20.57 -4.90
C THR A 104 -12.69 20.18 -4.17
N ALA A 105 -12.60 20.55 -2.89
CA ALA A 105 -11.53 20.10 -2.02
C ALA A 105 -12.00 18.88 -1.22
N SER A 106 -11.23 17.79 -1.24
CA SER A 106 -11.50 16.59 -0.45
C SER A 106 -10.27 16.12 0.30
N ALA A 107 -10.46 15.35 1.38
CA ALA A 107 -9.38 14.80 2.19
C ALA A 107 -9.67 13.36 2.56
N TRP A 108 -8.66 12.52 2.42
CA TRP A 108 -8.76 11.07 2.55
C TRP A 108 -7.69 10.52 3.49
N LEU A 109 -8.03 9.43 4.18
CA LEU A 109 -7.11 8.65 4.98
C LEU A 109 -7.05 7.23 4.44
N LEU A 110 -5.85 6.65 4.44
CA LEU A 110 -5.59 5.28 4.03
C LEU A 110 -4.85 4.55 5.16
N GLY A 111 -5.50 3.56 5.75
CA GLY A 111 -4.93 2.79 6.87
C GLY A 111 -5.94 1.83 7.49
N ALA A 112 -5.52 1.22 8.61
CA ALA A 112 -6.30 0.24 9.37
C ALA A 112 -6.71 0.79 10.74
#